data_AF-A0A9W6L8R3-F1
#
_entry.id   AF-A0A9W6L8R3-F1
#
_cell.length_a   1.000
_cell.length_b   1.000
_cell.length_c   1.000
_cell.angle_alpha   90.00
_cell.angle_beta   90.00
_cell.angle_gamma   90.00
#
_symmetry.space_group_name_H-M   'P 1'
#
loop_
_entity.id
_entity.type
_entity.pdbx_description
1 polymer ?
#
loop_
_entity_poly.entity_id
_entity_poly.type
_entity_poly.pdbx_seq_one_letter_code
_entity_poly.pdbx_strand_id
1 'polypeptide(L)'
;MEMKDFVKAAIKNVSKKLADGSLDKHEEGYNDSEEMLLDWIWIELKEESPDKDAVINMDLDDLYEVIEGSADMIEDYHIILESIKAEAS
;
A
#
# COMPACT_ATOMS: atom_id res chain seq x y z
N MET A 1 -5.41 15.55 -10.49
CA MET A 1 -4.93 14.25 -9.99
C MET A 1 -6.01 13.78 -9.02
N GLU A 2 -6.63 12.65 -9.32
CA GLU A 2 -7.70 12.07 -8.48
C GLU A 2 -7.07 11.19 -7.40
N MET A 3 -7.83 10.84 -6.34
CA MET A 3 -7.33 9.99 -5.23
C MET A 3 -6.67 8.70 -5.75
N LYS A 4 -7.28 8.06 -6.76
CA LYS A 4 -6.74 6.85 -7.41
C LYS A 4 -5.33 7.04 -8.00
N ASP A 5 -5.00 8.23 -8.50
CA ASP A 5 -3.68 8.50 -9.07
C ASP A 5 -2.62 8.55 -7.96
N PHE A 6 -2.99 9.05 -6.77
CA PHE A 6 -2.12 9.06 -5.59
C PHE A 6 -1.98 7.66 -5.00
N VAL A 7 -3.05 6.88 -4.92
CA VAL A 7 -2.99 5.47 -4.50
C VAL A 7 -2.07 4.68 -5.43
N LYS A 8 -2.18 4.89 -6.75
CA LYS A 8 -1.27 4.27 -7.72
C LYS A 8 0.19 4.67 -7.54
N ALA A 9 0.45 5.93 -7.19
CA ALA A 9 1.81 6.40 -6.89
C ALA A 9 2.35 5.76 -5.60
N ALA A 10 1.52 5.70 -4.55
CA ALA A 10 1.82 5.06 -3.28
C ALA A 10 2.20 3.58 -3.45
N ILE A 11 1.40 2.80 -4.18
CA ILE A 11 1.72 1.38 -4.49
C ILE A 11 3.10 1.24 -5.13
N LYS A 12 3.40 2.09 -6.12
CA LYS A 12 4.70 2.07 -6.81
C LYS A 12 5.85 2.47 -5.90
N ASN A 13 5.62 3.38 -4.96
CA ASN A 13 6.64 3.80 -4.01
C ASN A 13 6.89 2.70 -2.97
N VAL A 14 5.85 2.05 -2.44
CA VAL A 14 5.99 0.86 -1.59
C VAL A 14 6.79 -0.23 -2.30
N SER A 15 6.47 -0.53 -3.56
CA SER A 15 7.22 -1.52 -4.35
C SER A 15 8.71 -1.18 -4.45
N LYS A 16 9.06 0.11 -4.68
CA LYS A 16 10.47 0.54 -4.71
C LYS A 16 11.14 0.43 -3.34
N LYS A 17 10.46 0.86 -2.28
CA LYS A 17 10.97 0.80 -0.90
C LYS A 17 11.16 -0.64 -0.41
N LEU A 18 10.36 -1.58 -0.91
CA LEU A 18 10.59 -3.01 -0.70
C LEU A 18 11.82 -3.51 -1.47
N ALA A 19 11.96 -3.10 -2.74
CA ALA A 19 13.08 -3.53 -3.57
C ALA A 19 14.43 -2.95 -3.10
N ASP A 20 14.44 -1.77 -2.48
CA ASP A 20 15.64 -1.13 -1.93
C ASP A 20 15.92 -1.47 -0.46
N GLY A 21 15.01 -2.21 0.19
CA GLY A 21 15.14 -2.68 1.57
C GLY A 21 14.80 -1.63 2.63
N SER A 22 14.17 -0.51 2.26
CA SER A 22 13.68 0.50 3.21
C SER A 22 12.46 0.05 4.01
N LEU A 23 11.68 -0.89 3.49
CA LEU A 23 10.56 -1.52 4.20
C LEU A 23 10.95 -2.90 4.69
N ASP A 24 10.70 -3.17 5.97
CA ASP A 24 10.99 -4.45 6.60
C ASP A 24 9.79 -5.37 6.50
N LYS A 25 9.92 -6.46 5.74
CA LYS A 25 8.86 -7.49 5.59
C LYS A 25 8.54 -8.24 6.88
N HIS A 26 9.37 -8.10 7.92
CA HIS A 26 9.18 -8.70 9.23
C HIS A 26 8.86 -7.65 10.31
N GLU A 27 8.33 -6.50 9.91
CA GLU A 27 7.99 -5.42 10.83
C GLU A 27 7.12 -5.91 12.00
N GLU A 28 7.62 -5.70 13.22
CA GLU A 28 6.90 -6.07 14.44
C GLU A 28 5.65 -5.19 14.59
N GLY A 29 4.50 -5.82 14.80
CA GLY A 29 3.23 -5.11 15.01
C GLY A 29 2.11 -5.57 14.07
N TYR A 30 2.45 -6.22 12.97
CA TYR A 30 1.48 -6.79 12.04
C TYR A 30 1.38 -8.32 12.22
N ASN A 31 0.15 -8.82 12.26
CA ASN A 31 -0.13 -10.26 12.26
C ASN A 31 -0.52 -10.78 10.88
N ASP A 32 -0.77 -9.87 9.94
CA ASP A 32 -1.21 -10.15 8.59
C ASP A 32 -0.43 -9.31 7.58
N SER A 33 0.07 -9.97 6.52
CA SER A 33 0.89 -9.30 5.49
C SER A 33 0.10 -8.34 4.61
N GLU A 34 -1.22 -8.52 4.50
CA GLU A 34 -2.10 -7.64 3.75
C GLU A 34 -2.43 -6.38 4.55
N GLU A 35 -2.71 -6.50 5.85
CA GLU A 35 -2.81 -5.35 6.77
C GLU A 35 -1.53 -4.50 6.74
N MET A 36 -0.36 -5.14 6.79
CA MET A 36 0.94 -4.45 6.69
C MET A 36 1.12 -3.72 5.35
N LEU A 37 0.80 -4.39 4.24
CA LEU A 37 0.91 -3.78 2.91
C LEU A 37 -0.03 -2.58 2.75
N LEU A 38 -1.29 -2.72 3.17
CA LEU A 38 -2.27 -1.64 3.10
C LEU A 38 -1.84 -0.45 3.97
N ASP A 39 -1.31 -0.70 5.16
CA ASP A 39 -0.82 0.37 6.03
C ASP A 39 0.39 1.10 5.42
N TRP A 40 1.34 0.38 4.83
CA TRP A 40 2.45 1.03 4.11
C TRP A 40 1.96 1.89 2.94
N ILE A 41 1.01 1.39 2.15
CA ILE A 41 0.41 2.18 1.06
C ILE A 41 -0.29 3.42 1.62
N TRP A 42 -1.01 3.28 2.73
CA TRP A 42 -1.67 4.40 3.40
C TRP A 42 -0.68 5.44 3.96
N ILE A 43 0.45 5.01 4.51
CA ILE A 43 1.53 5.89 4.96
C ILE A 43 2.10 6.67 3.77
N GLU A 44 2.43 6.03 2.65
CA GLU A 44 2.89 6.74 1.44
C GLU A 44 1.82 7.73 0.94
N LEU A 45 0.56 7.30 0.92
CA LEU A 45 -0.56 8.12 0.49
C LEU A 45 -0.71 9.38 1.38
N LYS A 46 -0.51 9.24 2.69
CA LYS A 46 -0.47 10.38 3.61
C LYS A 46 0.71 11.29 3.36
N GLU A 47 1.83 10.82 2.82
CA GLU A 47 2.97 11.69 2.51
C GLU A 47 2.72 12.46 1.20
N GLU A 48 2.14 11.82 0.18
CA GLU A 48 2.00 12.39 -1.16
C GLU A 48 0.70 13.14 -1.42
N SER A 49 -0.42 12.75 -0.79
CA SER A 49 -1.73 13.37 -1.06
C SER A 49 -1.78 14.84 -0.64
N PRO A 50 -2.31 15.76 -1.46
CA PRO A 50 -2.52 17.15 -1.07
C PRO A 50 -3.66 17.31 -0.05
N ASP A 51 -4.60 16.35 -0.01
CA ASP A 51 -5.73 16.33 0.92
C ASP A 51 -5.43 15.33 2.04
N LYS A 52 -4.72 15.81 3.07
CA LYS A 52 -4.35 14.99 4.23
C LYS A 52 -5.59 14.60 5.04
N ASP A 53 -6.58 15.49 5.11
CA ASP A 53 -7.81 15.23 5.87
C ASP A 53 -8.60 14.07 5.25
N ALA A 54 -8.71 14.00 3.93
CA ALA A 54 -9.35 12.87 3.26
C ALA A 54 -8.62 11.54 3.52
N VAL A 55 -7.29 11.54 3.52
CA VAL A 55 -6.51 10.32 3.77
C VAL A 55 -6.54 9.90 5.25
N ILE A 56 -6.53 10.86 6.18
CA ILE A 56 -6.61 10.57 7.62
C ILE A 56 -7.97 9.95 7.99
N ASN A 57 -9.04 10.33 7.29
CA ASN A 57 -10.38 9.75 7.49
C ASN A 57 -10.65 8.51 6.63
N MET A 58 -9.66 8.03 5.87
CA MET A 58 -9.76 6.83 5.04
C MET A 58 -9.29 5.62 5.84
N ASP A 59 -10.15 4.60 5.93
CA ASP A 59 -9.79 3.34 6.56
C ASP A 59 -9.07 2.41 5.55
N LEU A 60 -8.41 1.34 6.03
CA LEU A 60 -7.72 0.39 5.15
C LEU A 60 -8.69 -0.33 4.19
N ASP A 61 -9.93 -0.55 4.61
CA ASP A 61 -10.98 -1.12 3.77
C ASP A 61 -11.33 -0.19 2.59
N ASP A 62 -11.47 1.11 2.86
CA ASP A 62 -11.72 2.11 1.81
C ASP A 62 -10.55 2.18 0.82
N LEU A 63 -9.31 2.11 1.34
CA LEU A 63 -8.11 2.06 0.50
C LEU A 63 -8.11 0.82 -0.38
N TYR A 64 -8.44 -0.35 0.18
CA TYR A 64 -8.55 -1.59 -0.57
C TYR A 64 -9.64 -1.50 -1.66
N GLU A 65 -10.81 -0.92 -1.38
CA GLU A 65 -11.85 -0.70 -2.38
C GLU A 65 -11.35 0.16 -3.57
N VAL A 66 -10.55 1.19 -3.30
CA VAL A 66 -9.94 2.01 -4.36
C VAL A 66 -8.97 1.21 -5.21
N ILE A 67 -8.17 0.33 -4.58
CA ILE A 67 -7.22 -0.55 -5.27
C ILE A 67 -7.97 -1.57 -6.13
N GLU A 68 -8.98 -2.25 -5.57
CA GLU A 68 -9.81 -3.24 -6.25
C GLU A 68 -10.55 -2.64 -7.45
N GLY A 69 -10.92 -1.36 -7.38
CA GLY A 69 -11.57 -0.62 -8.45
C GLY A 69 -10.73 -0.46 -9.74
N SER A 70 -9.45 -0.85 -9.75
CA SER A 70 -8.56 -0.80 -10.91
C SER A 70 -7.82 -2.12 -11.10
N ALA A 71 -7.99 -2.71 -12.30
CA ALA A 71 -7.32 -3.95 -12.68
C ALA A 71 -5.78 -3.85 -12.61
N ASP A 72 -5.21 -2.69 -12.91
CA ASP A 72 -3.77 -2.49 -12.82
C ASP A 72 -3.28 -2.33 -11.38
N MET A 73 -4.02 -1.61 -10.54
CA MET A 73 -3.64 -1.45 -9.12
C MET A 73 -3.77 -2.75 -8.34
N ILE A 74 -4.84 -3.52 -8.57
CA ILE A 74 -5.03 -4.80 -7.88
C ILE A 74 -4.00 -5.86 -8.30
N GLU A 75 -3.56 -5.84 -9.57
CA GLU A 75 -2.47 -6.71 -10.03
C GLU A 75 -1.15 -6.33 -9.36
N ASP A 76 -0.76 -5.04 -9.40
CA ASP A 76 0.44 -4.54 -8.73
C ASP A 76 0.42 -4.86 -7.22
N TYR A 77 -0.72 -4.66 -6.57
CA TYR A 77 -0.94 -4.97 -5.16
C TYR A 77 -0.70 -6.45 -4.85
N HIS A 78 -1.30 -7.37 -5.62
CA HIS A 78 -1.11 -8.80 -5.40
C HIS A 78 0.33 -9.26 -5.63
N ILE A 79 1.02 -8.72 -6.64
CA ILE A 79 2.43 -9.03 -6.89
C ILE A 79 3.29 -8.67 -5.67
N ILE A 80 3.04 -7.50 -5.06
CA ILE A 80 3.75 -7.07 -3.86
C ILE A 80 3.40 -7.96 -2.68
N LEU A 81 2.11 -8.25 -2.48
CA LEU A 81 1.62 -9.07 -1.37
C LEU A 81 2.22 -10.48 -1.41
N GLU A 82 2.27 -11.10 -2.60
CA GLU A 82 2.91 -12.40 -2.80
C GLU A 82 4.42 -12.34 -2.49
N SER A 83 5.11 -11.25 -2.85
CA SER A 83 6.53 -11.07 -2.52
C SER A 83 6.79 -10.93 -1.02
N ILE A 84 5.86 -10.34 -0.26
CA ILE A 84 5.96 -10.26 1.20
C ILE A 84 5.73 -11.65 1.81
N LYS A 85 4.66 -12.33 1.39
CA LYS A 85 4.28 -13.67 1.90
C LYS A 85 5.33 -14.74 1.60
N ALA A 86 5.97 -14.68 0.43
CA ALA A 86 6.99 -15.65 0.02
C ALA A 86 8.25 -15.64 0.90
N GLU A 87 8.60 -14.51 1.52
CA GLU A 87 9.77 -14.41 2.41
C GLU A 87 9.41 -14.58 3.90
N ALA A 88 8.12 -14.48 4.26
CA ALA A 88 7.65 -14.81 5.60
C ALA A 88 7.57 -16.31 5.90
N SER A 89 7.79 -17.18 4.89
CA SER A 89 7.68 -18.64 4.95
C SER A 89 9.01 -19.36 5.22
#